data_AF-A0A8F5BPR5-F1
#
_entry.id   AF-A0A8F5BPR5-F1
#
_cell.length_a   1.000
_cell.length_b   1.000
_cell.length_c   1.000
_cell.angle_alpha   90.00
_cell.angle_beta   90.00
_cell.angle_gamma   90.00
#
_symmetry.space_group_name_H-M   'P 1'
#
loop_
_entity.id
_entity.type
_entity.pdbx_description
1 polymer ?
#
loop_
_entity_poly.entity_id
_entity_poly.type
_entity_poly.pdbx_seq_one_letter_code
_entity_poly.pdbx_strand_id
1 'polypeptide(L)'
;MNKWNKGIPSRGKESLVNVVLFYISEVIITGFLFYWLLVSAKVVGNIPVNISESQIKGTFFTLGILAYFLGLRHAIDPDHLAAIDNSTRKLIQEGKPAQFTGLFFSLGHSTIVILLAVSLIVATRFIVSNISILENIGSVLGTLISGGFLYIIGSLNFVILLEIYQIYNQYTMNKNMDEKKLQDLLLKRGFMSRFFRQAVQNSR
;
A
#
# COMPACT_ATOMS: atom_id res chain seq x y z
N MET A 1 -13.67 -17.80 37.28
CA MET A 1 -12.93 -18.69 36.34
C MET A 1 -12.53 -17.90 35.11
N ASN A 2 -11.23 -17.67 34.96
CA ASN A 2 -10.57 -16.78 34.00
C ASN A 2 -10.62 -17.32 32.56
N LYS A 3 -11.39 -16.67 31.68
CA LYS A 3 -11.31 -16.87 30.21
C LYS A 3 -10.49 -15.78 29.48
N TRP A 4 -9.95 -14.81 30.21
CA TRP A 4 -9.29 -13.62 29.66
C TRP A 4 -7.75 -13.67 29.73
N ASN A 5 -7.16 -14.80 30.14
CA ASN A 5 -5.70 -15.00 30.13
C ASN A 5 -5.19 -15.58 28.79
N LYS A 6 -5.87 -15.30 27.68
CA LYS A 6 -5.27 -15.53 26.36
C LYS A 6 -4.42 -14.30 26.07
N GLY A 7 -3.20 -14.31 26.62
CA GLY A 7 -2.17 -13.35 26.26
C GLY A 7 -2.06 -13.23 24.75
N ILE A 8 -1.60 -12.06 24.28
CA ILE A 8 -1.13 -11.85 22.90
C ILE A 8 -0.39 -13.14 22.51
N PRO A 9 -0.84 -13.89 21.48
CA PRO A 9 -0.30 -15.21 21.22
C PRO A 9 1.21 -15.06 21.12
N SER A 10 1.93 -15.66 22.09
CA SER A 10 3.38 -15.63 22.12
C SER A 10 3.81 -16.26 20.80
N ARG A 11 4.21 -15.41 19.85
CA ARG A 11 4.68 -15.86 18.53
C ARG A 11 5.80 -16.85 18.81
N GLY A 12 5.52 -18.13 18.59
CA GLY A 12 6.51 -19.19 18.75
C GLY A 12 7.72 -18.89 17.88
N LYS A 13 8.90 -19.38 18.27
CA LYS A 13 10.16 -19.20 17.51
C LYS A 13 9.99 -19.53 16.01
N GLU A 14 9.13 -20.50 15.69
CA GLU A 14 8.65 -20.85 14.35
C GLU A 14 8.17 -19.64 13.51
N SER A 15 7.38 -18.74 14.10
CA SER A 15 6.86 -17.55 13.39
C SER A 15 7.94 -16.53 13.10
N LEU A 16 8.98 -16.43 13.93
CA LEU A 16 10.09 -15.50 13.70
C LEU A 16 11.02 -16.04 12.61
N VAL A 17 11.29 -17.35 12.60
CA VAL A 17 12.06 -18.01 11.55
C VAL A 17 11.42 -17.77 10.18
N ASN A 18 10.11 -17.95 10.05
CA ASN A 18 9.39 -17.72 8.79
C ASN A 18 9.48 -16.27 8.31
N VAL A 19 9.43 -15.31 9.22
CA VAL A 19 9.57 -13.88 8.89
C VAL A 19 11.00 -13.57 8.43
N VAL A 20 12.01 -14.10 9.12
CA VAL A 20 13.42 -13.93 8.74
C VAL A 20 13.71 -14.56 7.38
N LEU A 21 13.26 -15.80 7.16
CA LEU A 21 13.40 -16.48 5.87
C LEU A 21 12.73 -15.70 4.74
N PHE A 22 11.54 -15.14 4.98
CA PHE A 22 10.85 -14.29 4.02
C PHE A 22 11.71 -13.07 3.64
N TYR A 23 12.21 -12.30 4.62
CA TYR A 23 13.06 -11.14 4.32
C TYR A 23 14.38 -11.51 3.63
N ILE A 24 14.99 -12.64 3.98
CA ILE A 24 16.19 -13.14 3.30
C ILE A 24 15.85 -13.46 1.84
N SER A 25 14.73 -14.12 1.56
CA SER A 25 14.31 -14.43 0.20
C SER A 25 14.08 -13.17 -0.64
N GLU A 26 13.46 -12.14 -0.06
CA GLU A 26 13.26 -10.83 -0.72
C GLU A 26 14.58 -10.16 -1.11
N VAL A 27 15.58 -10.16 -0.22
CA VAL A 27 16.91 -9.61 -0.52
C VAL A 27 17.60 -10.40 -1.64
N ILE A 28 17.50 -11.73 -1.60
CA ILE A 28 18.09 -12.60 -2.64
C ILE A 28 17.41 -12.35 -3.99
N ILE A 29 16.08 -12.32 -4.04
CA ILE A 29 15.30 -12.06 -5.26
C ILE A 29 15.64 -10.67 -5.81
N THR A 30 15.70 -9.66 -4.95
CA THR A 30 16.07 -8.30 -5.36
C THR A 30 17.47 -8.27 -5.95
N GLY A 31 18.46 -8.89 -5.30
CA GLY A 31 19.83 -9.00 -5.80
C GLY A 31 19.89 -9.72 -7.16
N PHE A 32 19.13 -10.80 -7.32
CA PHE A 32 19.01 -11.51 -8.59
C PHE A 32 18.40 -10.63 -9.69
N LEU A 33 17.36 -9.85 -9.40
CA LEU A 33 16.74 -8.93 -10.36
C LEU A 33 17.70 -7.82 -10.79
N PHE A 34 18.48 -7.26 -9.87
CA PHE A 34 19.52 -6.28 -10.21
C PHE A 34 20.65 -6.89 -11.06
N TYR A 35 21.05 -8.12 -10.75
CA TYR A 35 22.01 -8.85 -11.57
C TYR A 35 21.44 -9.11 -12.98
N TRP A 36 20.19 -9.54 -13.07
CA TRP A 36 19.49 -9.75 -14.34
C TRP A 36 19.37 -8.44 -15.14
N LEU A 37 19.10 -7.31 -14.48
CA LEU A 37 19.10 -5.98 -15.08
C LEU A 37 20.49 -5.62 -15.64
N LEU A 38 21.56 -5.88 -14.90
CA LEU A 38 22.94 -5.64 -15.35
C LEU A 38 23.30 -6.47 -16.59
N VAL A 39 22.95 -7.76 -16.59
CA VAL A 39 23.17 -8.64 -17.75
C VAL A 39 22.35 -8.17 -18.95
N SER A 40 21.08 -7.85 -18.74
CA SER A 40 20.19 -7.36 -19.79
C SER A 40 20.67 -6.03 -20.37
N ALA A 41 21.16 -5.12 -19.54
CA ALA A 41 21.74 -3.86 -19.99
C ALA A 41 22.97 -4.06 -20.89
N LYS A 42 23.80 -5.08 -20.60
CA LYS A 42 24.95 -5.43 -21.46
C LYS A 42 24.52 -6.03 -22.80
N VAL A 43 23.43 -6.81 -22.82
CA VAL A 43 22.90 -7.47 -24.03
C VAL A 43 22.16 -6.50 -24.95
N VAL A 44 21.33 -5.62 -24.38
CA VAL A 44 20.50 -4.65 -25.14
C VAL A 44 21.36 -3.52 -25.74
N GLY A 45 22.55 -3.29 -25.21
CA GLY A 45 23.44 -2.22 -25.63
C GLY A 45 23.03 -0.86 -25.05
N ASN A 46 24.01 0.01 -24.83
CA ASN A 46 23.75 1.35 -24.32
C ASN A 46 23.17 2.20 -25.45
N ILE A 47 21.89 2.55 -25.38
CA ILE A 47 21.30 3.55 -26.27
C ILE A 47 21.79 4.92 -25.77
N PRO A 48 22.64 5.66 -26.50
CA PRO A 48 23.03 7.00 -26.09
C PRO A 48 21.81 7.93 -26.19
N VAL A 49 21.18 8.24 -25.06
CA VAL A 49 20.14 9.27 -25.00
C VAL A 49 20.82 10.62 -24.83
N ASN A 50 20.92 11.40 -25.90
CA ASN A 50 21.43 12.76 -25.84
C ASN A 50 20.34 13.69 -25.28
N ILE A 51 20.57 14.25 -24.08
CA ILE A 51 19.76 15.33 -23.53
C ILE A 51 20.56 16.62 -23.75
N SER A 52 19.94 17.61 -24.38
CA SER A 52 20.51 18.89 -24.81
C SER A 52 21.67 19.37 -23.93
N GLU A 53 22.86 19.45 -24.54
CA GLU A 53 24.11 20.04 -24.03
C GLU A 53 24.92 19.29 -22.94
N SER A 54 24.46 18.14 -22.40
CA SER A 54 25.32 17.27 -21.59
C SER A 54 25.20 15.81 -22.02
N GLN A 55 26.33 15.15 -22.33
CA GLN A 55 26.35 13.72 -22.69
C GLN A 55 26.12 12.83 -21.46
N ILE A 56 24.93 12.88 -20.87
CA ILE A 56 24.50 11.84 -19.94
C ILE A 56 24.17 10.63 -20.81
N LYS A 57 25.12 9.69 -20.94
CA LYS A 57 24.87 8.40 -21.59
C LYS A 57 23.86 7.60 -20.75
N GLY A 58 22.57 7.81 -21.01
CA GLY A 58 21.47 7.09 -20.38
C GLY A 58 21.47 5.63 -20.79
N THR A 59 22.20 4.80 -20.07
CA THR A 59 22.25 3.36 -20.32
C THR A 59 20.94 2.72 -19.84
N PHE A 60 20.52 1.59 -20.42
CA PHE A 60 19.37 0.81 -19.95
C PHE A 60 19.43 0.53 -18.44
N PHE A 61 20.64 0.30 -17.93
CA PHE A 61 20.93 0.20 -16.50
C PHE A 61 20.59 1.48 -15.72
N THR A 62 21.00 2.66 -16.21
CA THR A 62 20.71 3.95 -15.59
C THR A 62 19.20 4.23 -15.56
N LEU A 63 18.49 3.90 -16.64
CA LEU A 63 17.02 3.99 -16.69
C LEU A 63 16.36 3.02 -15.70
N GLY A 64 16.88 1.79 -15.58
CA GLY A 64 16.40 0.81 -14.60
C GLY A 64 16.63 1.26 -13.15
N ILE A 65 17.79 1.84 -12.85
CA ILE A 65 18.07 2.47 -11.55
C ILE A 65 17.10 3.62 -11.28
N LEU A 66 16.91 4.51 -12.26
CA LEU A 66 16.00 5.65 -12.10
C LEU A 66 14.56 5.17 -11.85
N ALA A 67 14.08 4.19 -12.61
CA ALA A 67 12.78 3.58 -12.42
C ALA A 67 12.65 2.94 -11.03
N TYR A 68 13.70 2.28 -10.53
CA TYR A 68 13.72 1.72 -9.18
C TYR A 68 13.58 2.80 -8.09
N PHE A 69 14.33 3.91 -8.18
CA PHE A 69 14.21 5.00 -7.20
C PHE A 69 12.87 5.74 -7.28
N LEU A 70 12.35 5.97 -8.50
CA LEU A 70 11.03 6.55 -8.68
C LEU A 70 9.93 5.63 -8.12
N GLY A 71 10.06 4.31 -8.32
CA GLY A 71 9.18 3.31 -7.72
C GLY A 71 9.27 3.26 -6.20
N LEU A 72 10.48 3.31 -5.63
CA LEU A 72 10.69 3.40 -4.18
C LEU A 72 10.06 4.65 -3.58
N ARG A 73 10.21 5.80 -4.25
CA ARG A 73 9.55 7.04 -3.84
C ARG A 73 8.04 6.88 -3.84
N HIS A 74 7.49 6.35 -4.94
CA HIS A 74 6.05 6.14 -5.06
C HIS A 74 5.52 5.19 -3.99
N ALA A 75 6.27 4.15 -3.64
CA ALA A 75 5.88 3.20 -2.58
C ALA A 75 5.74 3.84 -1.18
N ILE A 76 6.33 5.02 -0.96
CA ILE A 76 6.28 5.77 0.31
C ILE A 76 5.12 6.78 0.31
N ASP A 77 4.36 6.90 -0.77
CA ASP A 77 3.25 7.85 -0.84
C ASP A 77 2.17 7.54 0.23
N PRO A 78 1.52 8.58 0.82
CA PRO A 78 0.63 8.41 1.96
C PRO A 78 -0.58 7.48 1.74
N ASP A 79 -1.03 7.31 0.51
CA ASP A 79 -2.13 6.43 0.13
C ASP A 79 -1.77 4.95 0.24
N HIS A 80 -0.58 4.55 -0.23
CA HIS A 80 -0.10 3.18 -0.08
C HIS A 80 0.04 2.79 1.39
N LEU A 81 0.62 3.69 2.19
CA LEU A 81 0.76 3.50 3.64
C LEU A 81 -0.60 3.40 4.33
N ALA A 82 -1.55 4.29 4.00
CA ALA A 82 -2.89 4.28 4.58
C ALA A 82 -3.69 3.01 4.20
N ALA A 83 -3.57 2.54 2.96
CA ALA A 83 -4.21 1.31 2.51
C ALA A 83 -3.67 0.08 3.25
N ILE A 84 -2.33 -0.05 3.35
CA ILE A 84 -1.69 -1.17 4.06
C ILE A 84 -2.05 -1.15 5.55
N ASP A 85 -2.04 0.01 6.21
CA ASP A 85 -2.42 0.13 7.62
C ASP A 85 -3.87 -0.28 7.85
N ASN A 86 -4.80 0.22 7.04
CA ASN A 86 -6.22 -0.11 7.18
C ASN A 86 -6.50 -1.60 6.96
N SER A 87 -5.91 -2.20 5.92
CA SER A 87 -6.02 -3.65 5.66
C SER A 87 -5.40 -4.48 6.79
N THR A 88 -4.25 -4.06 7.32
CA THR A 88 -3.55 -4.72 8.42
C THR A 88 -4.39 -4.66 9.70
N ARG A 89 -4.90 -3.48 10.05
CA ARG A 89 -5.79 -3.27 11.21
C ARG A 89 -7.06 -4.11 11.09
N LYS A 90 -7.68 -4.16 9.91
CA LYS A 90 -8.88 -4.97 9.67
C LYS A 90 -8.60 -6.46 9.88
N LEU A 91 -7.49 -6.98 9.36
CA LEU A 91 -7.12 -8.39 9.57
C LEU A 91 -6.83 -8.70 11.05
N ILE A 92 -6.16 -7.79 11.75
CA ILE A 92 -5.90 -7.93 13.20
C ILE A 92 -7.22 -7.91 14.00
N GLN A 93 -8.16 -7.02 13.67
CA GLN A 93 -9.49 -6.96 14.30
C GLN A 93 -10.29 -8.25 14.07
N GLU A 94 -10.15 -8.88 12.90
CA GLU A 94 -10.75 -10.18 12.58
C GLU A 94 -9.98 -11.38 13.18
N GLY A 95 -8.89 -11.16 13.91
CA GLY A 95 -8.04 -12.22 14.48
C GLY A 95 -7.24 -13.02 13.43
N LYS A 96 -7.10 -12.50 12.21
CA LYS A 96 -6.38 -13.12 11.10
C LYS A 96 -4.91 -12.68 11.05
N PRO A 97 -4.00 -13.51 10.52
CA PRO A 97 -2.60 -13.13 10.35
C PRO A 97 -2.47 -12.00 9.31
N ALA A 98 -1.84 -10.89 9.69
CA ALA A 98 -1.65 -9.71 8.83
C ALA A 98 -0.22 -9.55 8.29
N GLN A 99 0.63 -10.58 8.46
CA GLN A 99 2.07 -10.50 8.18
C GLN A 99 2.45 -10.36 6.69
N PHE A 100 1.57 -10.80 5.77
CA PHE A 100 1.81 -10.74 4.33
C PHE A 100 0.97 -9.65 3.63
N THR A 101 0.29 -8.79 4.38
CA THR A 101 -0.59 -7.76 3.81
C THR A 101 0.15 -6.85 2.83
N GLY A 102 1.37 -6.41 3.19
CA GLY A 102 2.20 -5.60 2.31
C GLY A 102 2.66 -6.32 1.03
N LEU A 103 2.93 -7.63 1.11
CA LEU A 103 3.30 -8.44 -0.06
C LEU A 103 2.14 -8.55 -1.05
N PHE A 104 0.94 -8.89 -0.57
CA PHE A 104 -0.22 -9.00 -1.45
C PHE A 104 -0.65 -7.64 -2.03
N PHE A 105 -0.50 -6.57 -1.24
CA PHE A 105 -0.72 -5.21 -1.72
C PHE A 105 0.23 -4.83 -2.86
N SER A 106 1.54 -5.01 -2.65
CA SER A 106 2.56 -4.71 -3.67
C SER A 106 2.43 -5.59 -4.91
N LEU A 107 2.11 -6.88 -4.76
CA LEU A 107 1.87 -7.80 -5.88
C LEU A 107 0.65 -7.38 -6.71
N GLY A 108 -0.47 -7.08 -6.06
CA GLY A 108 -1.69 -6.62 -6.73
C GLY A 108 -1.50 -5.28 -7.42
N HIS A 109 -0.90 -4.30 -6.74
CA HIS A 109 -0.62 -2.99 -7.29
C HIS A 109 0.35 -3.05 -8.48
N SER A 110 1.44 -3.81 -8.36
CA SER A 110 2.39 -3.99 -9.47
C SER A 110 1.74 -4.65 -10.68
N THR A 111 0.85 -5.62 -10.46
CA THR A 111 0.13 -6.31 -11.56
C THR A 111 -0.73 -5.33 -12.36
N ILE A 112 -1.54 -4.50 -11.69
CA ILE A 112 -2.38 -3.54 -12.40
C ILE A 112 -1.53 -2.46 -13.11
N VAL A 113 -0.45 -2.00 -12.49
CA VAL A 113 0.47 -1.02 -13.10
C VAL A 113 1.13 -1.59 -14.36
N ILE A 114 1.64 -2.83 -14.31
CA ILE A 114 2.24 -3.49 -15.48
C ILE A 114 1.21 -3.70 -16.59
N LEU A 115 0.01 -4.17 -16.24
CA LEU A 115 -1.07 -4.35 -17.22
C LEU A 115 -1.47 -3.04 -17.89
N LEU A 116 -1.61 -1.96 -17.12
CA LEU A 116 -1.92 -0.64 -17.66
C LEU A 116 -0.78 -0.09 -18.52
N ALA A 117 0.48 -0.28 -18.12
CA ALA A 117 1.64 0.14 -18.90
C ALA A 117 1.71 -0.61 -20.24
N VAL A 118 1.55 -1.94 -20.25
CA VAL A 118 1.51 -2.74 -21.49
C VAL A 118 0.33 -2.32 -22.36
N SER A 119 -0.86 -2.17 -21.76
CA SER A 119 -2.06 -1.73 -22.49
C SER A 119 -1.86 -0.36 -23.12
N LEU A 120 -1.20 0.56 -22.42
CA LEU A 120 -0.87 1.89 -22.94
C LEU A 120 0.15 1.81 -24.09
N ILE A 121 1.18 0.98 -23.99
CA ILE A 121 2.16 0.78 -25.08
C ILE A 121 1.47 0.23 -26.33
N VAL A 122 0.56 -0.73 -26.16
CA VAL A 122 -0.24 -1.27 -27.26
C VAL A 122 -1.15 -0.17 -27.82
N ALA A 123 -1.97 0.45 -26.98
CA ALA A 123 -2.89 1.51 -27.37
C ALA A 123 -2.17 2.63 -28.12
N THR A 124 -1.03 3.11 -27.61
CA THR A 124 -0.26 4.17 -28.27
C THR A 124 0.27 3.75 -29.64
N ARG A 125 0.74 2.51 -29.80
CA ARG A 125 1.19 2.00 -31.09
C ARG A 125 0.05 1.83 -32.11
N PHE A 126 -1.17 1.57 -31.67
CA PHE A 126 -2.33 1.36 -32.54
C PHE A 126 -3.20 2.61 -32.78
N ILE A 127 -3.23 3.57 -31.84
CA ILE A 127 -4.21 4.68 -31.80
C ILE A 127 -3.58 6.06 -32.05
N VAL A 128 -2.27 6.25 -31.80
CA VAL A 128 -1.63 7.59 -31.84
C VAL A 128 -1.53 8.19 -33.25
N SER A 129 -2.04 7.52 -34.29
CA SER A 129 -2.14 8.17 -35.59
C SER A 129 -3.12 9.35 -35.63
N ASN A 130 -4.07 9.54 -34.68
CA ASN A 130 -5.10 10.59 -34.88
C ASN A 130 -5.74 11.36 -33.69
N ILE A 131 -5.41 11.21 -32.39
CA ILE A 131 -6.21 11.93 -31.35
C ILE A 131 -5.38 12.46 -30.16
N SER A 132 -4.88 13.68 -30.28
CA SER A 132 -4.24 14.49 -29.20
C SER A 132 -5.22 14.92 -28.09
N ILE A 133 -6.53 14.86 -28.34
CA ILE A 133 -7.58 15.20 -27.37
C ILE A 133 -7.75 14.15 -26.26
N LEU A 134 -7.42 12.88 -26.53
CA LEU A 134 -7.60 11.78 -25.57
C LEU A 134 -6.58 11.85 -24.41
N GLU A 135 -5.36 12.31 -24.69
CA GLU A 135 -4.27 12.42 -23.72
C GLU A 135 -4.58 13.46 -22.64
N ASN A 136 -5.05 14.65 -23.04
CA ASN A 136 -5.39 15.73 -22.11
C ASN A 136 -6.60 15.38 -21.23
N ILE A 137 -7.65 14.78 -21.81
CA ILE A 137 -8.85 14.42 -21.05
C ILE A 137 -8.55 13.27 -20.06
N GLY A 138 -7.75 12.29 -20.48
CA GLY A 138 -7.37 11.16 -19.63
C GLY A 138 -6.54 11.57 -18.41
N SER A 139 -5.57 12.47 -18.59
CA SER A 139 -4.75 12.98 -17.49
C SER A 139 -5.58 13.75 -16.45
N VAL A 140 -6.47 14.63 -16.90
CA VAL A 140 -7.31 15.45 -16.02
C VAL A 140 -8.35 14.59 -15.28
N LEU A 141 -9.06 13.70 -15.99
CA LEU A 141 -10.03 12.80 -15.37
C LEU A 141 -9.37 11.81 -14.40
N GLY A 142 -8.22 11.25 -14.79
CA GLY A 142 -7.46 10.34 -13.92
C GLY A 142 -7.05 11.02 -12.62
N THR A 143 -6.52 12.25 -12.72
CA THR A 143 -6.11 13.06 -11.55
C THR A 143 -7.30 13.40 -10.66
N LEU A 144 -8.45 13.79 -11.25
CA LEU A 144 -9.65 14.13 -10.50
C LEU A 144 -10.26 12.93 -9.78
N ILE A 145 -10.40 11.79 -10.47
CA ILE A 145 -10.98 10.57 -9.89
C ILE A 145 -10.07 10.03 -8.78
N SER A 146 -8.76 9.95 -9.06
CA SER A 146 -7.76 9.48 -8.08
C SER A 146 -7.68 10.41 -6.87
N GLY A 147 -7.53 11.72 -7.10
CA GLY A 147 -7.49 12.72 -6.03
C GLY A 147 -8.76 12.71 -5.18
N GLY A 148 -9.94 12.63 -5.83
CA GLY A 148 -11.21 12.54 -5.12
C GLY A 148 -11.31 11.31 -4.21
N PHE A 149 -10.91 10.14 -4.71
CA PHE A 149 -10.86 8.91 -3.91
C PHE A 149 -9.92 9.03 -2.70
N LEU A 150 -8.72 9.58 -2.90
CA LEU A 150 -7.76 9.84 -1.82
C LEU A 150 -8.33 10.78 -0.75
N TYR A 151 -8.97 11.87 -1.15
CA TYR A 151 -9.58 12.82 -0.20
C TYR A 151 -10.68 12.15 0.63
N ILE A 152 -11.48 11.26 0.03
CA ILE A 152 -12.54 10.52 0.73
C ILE A 152 -11.93 9.59 1.78
N ILE A 153 -10.99 8.73 1.40
CA ILE A 153 -10.34 7.78 2.32
C ILE A 153 -9.53 8.52 3.40
N GLY A 154 -8.81 9.57 3.02
CA GLY A 154 -8.05 10.42 3.94
C GLY A 154 -8.96 11.07 4.98
N SER A 155 -10.12 11.60 4.57
CA SER A 155 -11.11 12.18 5.48
C SER A 155 -11.69 11.15 6.44
N LEU A 156 -12.00 9.95 5.94
CA LEU A 156 -12.51 8.85 6.77
C LEU A 156 -11.50 8.43 7.82
N ASN A 157 -10.23 8.27 7.43
CA ASN A 157 -9.14 7.94 8.35
C ASN A 157 -8.91 9.05 9.38
N PHE A 158 -9.04 10.31 8.99
CA PHE A 158 -8.94 11.45 9.91
C PHE A 158 -10.05 11.44 10.97
N VAL A 159 -11.29 11.12 10.59
CA VAL A 159 -12.39 10.97 11.55
C VAL A 159 -12.11 9.84 12.56
N ILE A 160 -11.63 8.68 12.09
CA ILE A 160 -11.24 7.57 12.97
C ILE A 160 -10.11 7.99 13.93
N LEU A 161 -9.14 8.77 13.45
CA LEU A 161 -8.06 9.29 14.27
C LEU A 161 -8.59 10.20 15.39
N LEU A 162 -9.52 11.11 15.07
CA LEU A 162 -10.15 11.97 16.07
C LEU A 162 -10.92 11.16 17.13
N GLU A 163 -11.64 10.11 16.72
CA GLU A 163 -12.34 9.20 17.64
C GLU A 163 -11.36 8.50 18.60
N ILE A 164 -10.24 7.97 18.08
CA ILE A 164 -9.21 7.32 18.90
C ILE A 164 -8.53 8.34 19.83
N TYR A 165 -8.24 9.54 19.35
CA TYR A 165 -7.60 10.59 20.14
C TYR A 165 -8.48 11.06 21.30
N GLN A 166 -9.79 11.20 21.08
CA GLN A 166 -10.73 11.53 22.16
C GLN A 166 -10.75 10.45 23.25
N ILE A 167 -10.73 9.17 22.85
CA ILE A 167 -10.68 8.04 23.78
C ILE A 167 -9.36 8.03 24.57
N TYR A 168 -8.24 8.28 23.89
CA TYR A 168 -6.92 8.39 24.52
C TYR A 168 -6.85 9.54 25.55
N ASN A 169 -7.40 10.71 25.20
CA ASN A 169 -7.41 11.85 26.12
C ASN A 169 -8.29 11.59 27.36
N GLN A 170 -9.45 10.94 27.18
CA GLN A 170 -10.33 10.54 28.29
C GLN A 170 -9.65 9.52 29.23
N TYR A 171 -8.90 8.58 28.68
CA TYR A 171 -8.11 7.63 29.46
C TYR A 171 -6.98 8.32 30.25
N THR A 172 -6.29 9.27 29.62
CA THR A 172 -5.17 10.01 30.26
C THR A 172 -5.66 10.90 31.41
N MET A 173 -6.85 11.52 31.25
CA MET A 173 -7.45 12.39 32.27
C MET A 173 -8.11 11.61 33.41
N ASN A 174 -8.68 10.43 33.15
CA ASN A 174 -9.24 9.54 34.17
C ASN A 174 -8.32 8.33 34.41
N LYS A 175 -7.28 8.52 35.24
CA LYS A 175 -6.30 7.47 35.66
C LYS A 175 -6.88 6.19 36.29
N ASN A 176 -8.20 6.11 36.51
CA ASN A 176 -8.90 4.97 37.14
C ASN A 176 -9.88 4.25 36.21
N MET A 177 -9.84 4.45 34.89
CA MET A 177 -10.70 3.68 33.97
C MET A 177 -10.18 2.25 33.78
N ASP A 178 -10.99 1.29 34.23
CA ASP A 178 -10.79 -0.15 34.02
C ASP A 178 -10.64 -0.46 32.52
N GLU A 179 -9.59 -1.20 32.16
CA GLU A 179 -9.17 -1.50 30.78
C GLU A 179 -10.29 -2.18 29.97
N LYS A 180 -11.16 -2.93 30.65
CA LYS A 180 -12.37 -3.54 30.04
C LYS A 180 -13.40 -2.51 29.57
N LYS A 181 -13.58 -1.41 30.30
CA LYS A 181 -14.52 -0.34 29.94
C LYS A 181 -14.00 0.48 28.76
N LEU A 182 -12.67 0.64 28.67
CA LEU A 182 -12.00 1.25 27.52
C LEU A 182 -12.15 0.41 26.24
N GLN A 183 -11.93 -0.90 26.32
CA GLN A 183 -12.15 -1.81 25.19
C GLN A 183 -13.62 -1.82 24.74
N ASP A 184 -14.57 -1.83 25.67
CA ASP A 184 -16.01 -1.78 25.32
C ASP A 184 -16.40 -0.45 24.65
N LEU A 185 -15.77 0.67 25.03
CA LEU A 185 -15.96 1.96 24.37
C LEU A 185 -15.33 2.00 22.96
N LEU A 186 -14.13 1.43 22.78
CA LEU A 186 -13.48 1.29 21.48
C LEU A 186 -14.31 0.42 20.52
N LEU A 187 -14.88 -0.68 21.02
CA LEU A 187 -15.74 -1.59 20.26
C LEU A 187 -17.13 -0.99 19.95
N LYS A 188 -17.72 -0.23 20.89
CA LYS A 188 -19.04 0.39 20.69
C LYS A 188 -19.03 1.62 19.80
N ARG A 189 -17.94 2.39 19.77
CA ARG A 189 -17.88 3.68 19.06
C ARG A 189 -17.19 3.65 17.70
N GLY A 190 -16.46 2.59 17.35
CA GLY A 190 -15.86 2.51 16.02
C GLY A 190 -16.91 2.68 14.92
N PHE A 191 -16.71 3.63 14.01
CA PHE A 191 -17.55 3.89 12.83
C PHE A 191 -18.01 2.61 12.10
N MET A 192 -17.14 1.58 12.04
CA MET A 192 -17.46 0.27 11.47
C MET A 192 -18.57 -0.48 12.23
N SER A 193 -18.63 -0.41 13.56
CA SER A 193 -19.71 -1.03 14.34
C SER A 193 -21.07 -0.41 14.03
N ARG A 194 -21.11 0.91 13.76
CA ARG A 194 -22.35 1.61 13.35
C ARG A 194 -22.78 1.23 11.94
N PHE A 195 -21.86 1.26 10.98
CA PHE A 195 -22.17 0.91 9.60
C PHE A 195 -22.56 -0.58 9.44
N PHE A 196 -21.84 -1.50 10.09
CA PHE A 196 -22.19 -2.92 10.09
C PHE A 196 -23.45 -3.24 10.91
N ARG A 197 -23.74 -2.52 12.01
CA ARG A 197 -25.04 -2.68 12.69
C ARG A 197 -26.20 -2.29 11.80
N GLN A 198 -26.07 -1.20 11.05
CA GLN A 198 -27.16 -0.72 10.20
C GLN A 198 -27.38 -1.65 8.99
N ALA A 199 -26.31 -2.22 8.44
CA ALA A 199 -26.40 -3.24 7.39
C ALA A 199 -26.98 -4.58 7.90
N VAL A 200 -26.64 -4.99 9.13
CA VAL A 200 -27.16 -6.25 9.72
C VAL A 200 -28.60 -6.10 10.24
N GLN A 201 -29.00 -4.92 10.72
CA GLN A 201 -30.36 -4.67 11.21
C GLN A 201 -31.41 -4.53 10.10
N ASN A 202 -31.01 -4.28 8.84
CA ASN A 202 -31.92 -4.20 7.70
C ASN A 202 -32.19 -5.56 7.01
N SER A 203 -31.72 -6.67 7.61
CA SER A 203 -31.90 -8.04 7.10
C SER A 203 -32.82 -8.91 7.97
N ARG A 204 -33.68 -8.30 8.79
CA ARG A 204 -34.75 -8.97 9.53
C ARG A 204 -36.11 -8.41 9.19
#